data_AF-A0A819VLU6-F1
#
_entry.id   AF-A0A819VLU6-F1
#
_cell.length_a   1.000
_cell.length_b   1.000
_cell.length_c   1.000
_cell.angle_alpha   90.00
_cell.angle_beta   90.00
_cell.angle_gamma   90.00
#
_symmetry.space_group_name_H-M   'P 1'
#
loop_
_entity.id
_entity.type
_entity.pdbx_description
1 polymer ?
#
loop_
_entity_poly.entity_id
_entity_poly.type
_entity_poly.pdbx_seq_one_letter_code
_entity_poly.pdbx_strand_id
1 'polypeptide(L)'
;CIALFVACLCHDLDHRGKTNDYMIKSSSTLASIYTTSTMERHHFNQTVTILQTESLNIFKHFSPKEYRQMLDEIRHCILATDLVLFFENRPKLERIVESSQFDWNNKDHIRYLQSLSMTAVDLCAMYKPWPIQENIVNTIMDEFWEQGDDEKRRGIHPQSLMDRSLAHELPKNQVNFISFICLPCYSLIVRVLPETMPMLAGARSNLQRWQELADGHPSSENSTNISTSKEITTSTNTHQPASS
;
A
#
# COMPACT_ATOMS: atom_id res chain seq x y z
N CYS A 1 0.49 -16.99 -12.92
CA CYS A 1 0.14 -17.06 -11.48
C CYS A 1 1.36 -17.02 -10.56
N ILE A 2 2.33 -17.93 -10.66
CA ILE A 2 3.49 -17.97 -9.72
C ILE A 2 4.31 -16.65 -9.73
N ALA A 3 4.55 -16.07 -10.90
CA ALA A 3 5.26 -14.79 -11.04
C ALA A 3 4.66 -13.67 -10.17
N LEU A 4 3.33 -13.57 -10.10
CA LEU A 4 2.64 -12.55 -9.30
C LEU A 4 2.90 -12.75 -7.80
N PHE A 5 2.81 -13.99 -7.30
CA PHE A 5 3.07 -14.26 -5.89
C PHE A 5 4.51 -13.94 -5.49
N VAL A 6 5.47 -14.32 -6.33
CA VAL A 6 6.88 -14.00 -6.10
C VAL A 6 7.12 -12.50 -6.19
N ALA A 7 6.54 -11.82 -7.18
CA ALA A 7 6.62 -10.37 -7.29
C ALA A 7 6.03 -9.68 -6.06
N CYS A 8 4.83 -10.03 -5.60
CA CYS A 8 4.24 -9.45 -4.39
C CYS A 8 5.11 -9.64 -3.15
N LEU A 9 5.72 -10.81 -2.98
CA LEU A 9 6.62 -11.06 -1.84
C LEU A 9 7.90 -10.23 -1.91
N CYS A 10 8.37 -9.95 -3.13
CA CYS A 10 9.68 -9.35 -3.36
C CYS A 10 9.65 -7.87 -3.76
N HIS A 11 8.47 -7.27 -3.96
CA HIS A 11 8.34 -5.97 -4.63
C HIS A 11 9.02 -4.81 -3.92
N ASP A 12 9.24 -4.91 -2.60
CA ASP A 12 9.90 -3.90 -1.75
C ASP A 12 11.20 -4.41 -1.09
N LEU A 13 11.85 -5.43 -1.65
CA LEU A 13 13.10 -5.95 -1.09
C LEU A 13 14.19 -4.87 -0.96
N ASP A 14 14.76 -4.71 0.25
CA ASP A 14 15.76 -3.67 0.54
C ASP A 14 15.23 -2.23 0.34
N HIS A 15 13.93 -2.01 0.60
CA HIS A 15 13.35 -0.67 0.68
C HIS A 15 13.98 0.13 1.83
N ARG A 16 14.27 1.41 1.57
CA ARG A 16 15.02 2.29 2.48
C ARG A 16 14.16 3.25 3.28
N GLY A 17 12.86 3.12 3.15
CA GLY A 17 11.89 4.05 3.70
C GLY A 17 11.97 5.44 3.07
N LYS A 18 12.26 5.50 1.75
CA LYS A 18 12.47 6.74 1.00
C LYS A 18 11.89 6.64 -0.40
N THR A 19 11.24 7.72 -0.85
CA THR A 19 10.64 7.78 -2.20
C THR A 19 11.70 7.87 -3.31
N ASN A 20 11.31 7.49 -4.53
CA ASN A 20 12.15 7.67 -5.73
C ASN A 20 12.60 9.14 -5.90
N ASP A 21 11.73 10.11 -5.63
CA ASP A 21 12.06 11.54 -5.69
C ASP A 21 13.15 11.94 -4.69
N TYR A 22 13.09 11.44 -3.46
CA TYR A 22 14.16 11.64 -2.47
C TYR A 22 15.47 11.02 -2.94
N MET A 23 15.43 9.81 -3.49
CA MET A 23 16.62 9.10 -3.97
C MET A 23 17.34 9.87 -5.08
N ILE A 24 16.59 10.56 -5.95
CA ILE A 24 17.12 11.44 -7.00
C ILE A 24 17.69 12.73 -6.40
N LYS A 25 16.91 13.45 -5.59
CA LYS A 25 17.32 14.73 -4.98
C LYS A 25 18.55 14.60 -4.08
N SER A 26 18.68 13.47 -3.38
CA SER A 26 19.82 13.16 -2.52
C SER A 26 21.05 12.65 -3.28
N SER A 27 20.97 12.53 -4.61
CA SER A 27 22.04 11.96 -5.47
C SER A 27 22.52 10.60 -4.98
N SER A 28 21.57 9.74 -4.56
CA SER A 28 21.89 8.39 -4.09
C SER A 28 22.58 7.57 -5.19
N THR A 29 23.43 6.62 -4.80
CA THR A 29 24.08 5.71 -5.76
C THR A 29 23.05 4.95 -6.62
N LEU A 30 21.91 4.57 -6.04
CA LEU A 30 20.85 3.88 -6.80
C LEU A 30 20.25 4.77 -7.89
N ALA A 31 20.03 6.06 -7.62
CA ALA A 31 19.52 7.00 -8.62
C ALA A 31 20.52 7.24 -9.76
N SER A 32 21.82 7.02 -9.55
CA SER A 32 22.83 7.06 -10.62
C SER A 32 22.83 5.81 -11.52
N ILE A 33 22.36 4.66 -10.99
CA ILE A 33 22.29 3.39 -11.71
C ILE A 33 20.95 3.26 -12.45
N TYR A 34 19.87 3.70 -11.80
CA TYR A 34 18.50 3.57 -12.31
C TYR A 34 17.86 4.94 -12.49
N THR A 35 17.61 5.31 -13.74
CA THR A 35 17.06 6.63 -14.10
C THR A 35 15.54 6.72 -14.04
N THR A 36 14.84 5.58 -14.03
CA THR A 36 13.37 5.48 -13.85
C THR A 36 13.04 4.33 -12.92
N SER A 37 11.97 4.47 -12.13
CA SER A 37 11.52 3.45 -11.17
C SER A 37 12.70 2.92 -10.33
N THR A 38 13.42 3.85 -9.70
CA THR A 38 14.75 3.61 -9.13
C THR A 38 14.72 2.48 -8.09
N MET A 39 13.78 2.54 -7.16
CA MET A 39 13.62 1.54 -6.12
C MET A 39 13.04 0.24 -6.68
N GLU A 40 12.06 0.28 -7.58
CA GLU A 40 11.43 -0.91 -8.15
C GLU A 40 12.42 -1.74 -8.99
N ARG A 41 13.35 -1.09 -9.70
CA ARG A 41 14.46 -1.76 -10.37
C ARG A 41 15.44 -2.38 -9.39
N HIS A 42 15.71 -1.70 -8.28
CA HIS A 42 16.53 -2.23 -7.20
C HIS A 42 15.89 -3.48 -6.57
N HIS A 43 14.60 -3.44 -6.26
CA HIS A 43 13.82 -4.56 -5.71
C HIS A 43 13.85 -5.77 -6.65
N PHE A 44 13.68 -5.56 -7.96
CA PHE A 44 13.82 -6.63 -8.94
C PHE A 44 15.24 -7.21 -8.97
N ASN A 45 16.27 -6.37 -8.91
CA ASN A 45 17.65 -6.85 -8.89
C ASN A 45 18.01 -7.62 -7.61
N GLN A 46 17.47 -7.22 -6.45
CA GLN A 46 17.55 -8.01 -5.22
C GLN A 46 16.88 -9.38 -5.39
N THR A 47 15.69 -9.40 -6.00
CA THR A 47 14.96 -10.64 -6.31
C THR A 47 15.81 -11.58 -7.17
N VAL A 48 16.43 -11.06 -8.25
CA VAL A 48 17.31 -11.85 -9.12
C VAL A 48 18.54 -12.36 -8.36
N THR A 49 19.15 -11.54 -7.52
CA THR A 49 20.33 -11.92 -6.71
C THR A 49 20.01 -13.09 -5.78
N ILE A 50 18.85 -13.06 -5.12
CA ILE A 50 18.37 -14.18 -4.29
C ILE A 50 18.16 -15.43 -5.15
N LEU A 51 17.48 -15.31 -6.29
CA LEU A 51 17.20 -16.44 -7.19
C LEU A 51 18.44 -17.02 -7.87
N GLN A 52 19.54 -16.26 -7.96
CA GLN A 52 20.83 -16.76 -8.46
C GLN A 52 21.55 -17.64 -7.44
N THR A 53 21.16 -17.60 -6.17
CA THR A 53 21.68 -18.53 -5.16
C THR A 53 21.07 -19.90 -5.38
N GLU A 54 21.89 -20.90 -5.71
CA GLU A 54 21.42 -22.23 -6.15
C GLU A 54 20.47 -22.91 -5.16
N SER A 55 20.72 -22.77 -3.86
CA SER A 55 19.86 -23.32 -2.80
C SER A 55 18.51 -22.59 -2.65
N LEU A 56 18.41 -21.36 -3.13
CA LEU A 56 17.22 -20.50 -3.03
C LEU A 56 16.44 -20.39 -4.35
N ASN A 57 16.99 -20.91 -5.45
CA ASN A 57 16.35 -20.85 -6.75
C ASN A 57 15.14 -21.79 -6.83
N ILE A 58 13.97 -21.26 -6.53
CA ILE A 58 12.68 -21.97 -6.64
C ILE A 58 12.30 -22.35 -8.07
N PHE A 59 12.99 -21.79 -9.08
CA PHE A 59 12.79 -22.07 -10.51
C PHE A 59 13.93 -22.90 -11.12
N LYS A 60 14.79 -23.54 -10.30
CA LYS A 60 15.98 -24.29 -10.77
C LYS A 60 15.70 -25.41 -11.77
N HIS A 61 14.46 -25.91 -11.82
CA HIS A 61 14.05 -26.97 -12.75
C HIS A 61 13.43 -26.45 -14.05
N PHE A 62 13.31 -25.13 -14.21
CA PHE A 62 12.79 -24.55 -15.43
C PHE A 62 13.82 -24.65 -16.55
N SER A 63 13.35 -24.83 -17.78
CA SER A 63 14.22 -24.64 -18.93
C SER A 63 14.74 -23.20 -18.99
N PRO A 64 15.87 -22.92 -19.66
CA PRO A 64 16.38 -21.56 -19.79
C PRO A 64 15.37 -20.57 -20.39
N LYS A 65 14.45 -21.05 -21.24
CA LYS A 65 13.39 -20.23 -21.84
C LYS A 65 12.31 -19.87 -20.81
N GLU A 66 11.82 -20.86 -20.05
CA GLU A 66 10.81 -20.65 -19.01
C GLU A 66 11.35 -19.78 -17.89
N TYR A 67 12.62 -19.96 -17.49
CA TYR A 67 13.26 -19.15 -16.47
C TYR A 67 13.32 -17.67 -16.87
N ARG A 68 13.73 -17.37 -18.12
CA ARG A 68 13.72 -15.99 -18.64
C ARG A 68 12.32 -15.39 -18.67
N GLN A 69 11.33 -16.16 -19.14
CA GLN A 69 9.94 -15.72 -19.15
C GLN A 69 9.44 -15.43 -17.73
N MET A 70 9.76 -16.27 -16.75
CA MET A 70 9.39 -16.06 -15.35
C MET A 70 10.02 -14.78 -14.80
N LEU A 71 11.31 -14.53 -15.05
CA LEU A 71 11.97 -13.29 -14.62
C LEU A 71 11.38 -12.05 -15.30
N ASP A 72 11.02 -12.14 -16.58
CA ASP A 72 10.36 -11.04 -17.30
C ASP A 72 8.99 -10.71 -16.74
N GLU A 73 8.22 -11.72 -16.32
CA GLU A 73 6.92 -11.53 -15.68
C GLU A 73 7.07 -10.96 -14.26
N ILE A 74 8.02 -11.45 -13.46
CA ILE A 74 8.33 -10.88 -12.13
C ILE A 74 8.76 -9.42 -12.26
N ARG A 75 9.65 -9.11 -13.21
CA ARG A 75 10.09 -7.74 -13.49
C ARG A 75 8.93 -6.83 -13.85
N HIS A 76 8.05 -7.27 -14.76
CA HIS A 76 6.85 -6.52 -15.14
C HIS A 76 5.98 -6.19 -13.92
N CYS A 77 5.77 -7.17 -13.04
CA CYS A 77 4.93 -7.01 -11.87
C CYS A 77 5.56 -6.09 -10.80
N ILE A 78 6.85 -6.25 -10.50
CA ILE A 78 7.55 -5.39 -9.53
C ILE A 78 7.61 -3.95 -10.04
N LEU A 79 7.98 -3.73 -11.30
CA LEU A 79 8.02 -2.35 -11.82
C LEU A 79 6.64 -1.68 -11.79
N ALA A 80 5.55 -2.44 -11.93
CA ALA A 80 4.20 -1.90 -11.91
C ALA A 80 3.74 -1.38 -10.53
N THR A 81 4.51 -1.57 -9.46
CA THR A 81 4.23 -0.94 -8.16
C THR A 81 4.67 0.53 -8.11
N ASP A 82 5.49 0.98 -9.08
CA ASP A 82 5.75 2.41 -9.27
C ASP A 82 4.45 3.12 -9.68
N LEU A 83 3.93 3.97 -8.80
CA LEU A 83 2.68 4.73 -9.03
C LEU A 83 2.75 5.64 -10.26
N VAL A 84 3.94 6.01 -10.76
CA VAL A 84 4.07 6.72 -12.04
C VAL A 84 3.53 5.85 -13.18
N LEU A 85 3.89 4.57 -13.20
CA LEU A 85 3.42 3.62 -14.23
C LEU A 85 1.94 3.28 -14.07
N PHE A 86 1.37 3.39 -12.87
CA PHE A 86 -0.08 3.28 -12.68
C PHE A 86 -0.84 4.33 -13.51
N PHE A 87 -0.40 5.60 -13.47
CA PHE A 87 -1.03 6.67 -14.25
C PHE A 87 -0.88 6.48 -15.76
N GLU A 88 0.18 5.81 -16.21
CA GLU A 88 0.37 5.45 -17.62
C GLU A 88 -0.50 4.26 -18.06
N ASN A 89 -0.69 3.26 -17.19
CA ASN A 89 -1.34 1.99 -17.54
C ASN A 89 -2.85 2.00 -17.30
N ARG A 90 -3.34 2.71 -16.27
CA ARG A 90 -4.78 2.77 -15.95
C ARG A 90 -5.64 3.21 -17.14
N PRO A 91 -5.33 4.30 -17.86
CA PRO A 91 -6.17 4.76 -18.97
C PRO A 91 -6.23 3.75 -20.13
N LYS A 92 -5.18 2.92 -20.31
CA LYS A 92 -5.14 1.89 -21.36
C LYS A 92 -6.11 0.77 -21.03
N LEU A 93 -6.08 0.26 -19.79
CA LEU A 93 -7.05 -0.74 -19.34
C LEU A 93 -8.47 -0.18 -19.32
N GLU A 94 -8.65 1.04 -18.82
CA GLU A 94 -9.95 1.72 -18.75
C GLU A 94 -10.64 1.75 -20.12
N ARG A 95 -9.93 2.16 -21.18
CA ARG A 95 -10.44 2.17 -22.56
C ARG A 95 -10.84 0.77 -23.04
N ILE A 96 -10.05 -0.26 -22.76
CA ILE A 96 -10.33 -1.65 -23.16
C ILE A 96 -11.62 -2.14 -22.49
N VAL A 97 -11.79 -1.84 -21.19
CA VAL A 97 -12.94 -2.27 -20.40
C VAL A 97 -14.20 -1.46 -20.77
N GLU A 98 -14.08 -0.15 -21.05
CA GLU A 98 -15.20 0.69 -21.51
C GLU A 98 -15.73 0.29 -22.88
N SER A 99 -14.85 -0.11 -23.78
CA SER A 99 -15.24 -0.62 -25.10
C SER A 99 -15.72 -2.08 -25.09
N SER A 100 -15.77 -2.72 -23.91
CA SER A 100 -16.11 -4.15 -23.75
C SER A 100 -15.25 -5.08 -24.61
N GLN A 101 -13.97 -4.74 -24.80
CA GLN A 101 -13.01 -5.47 -25.64
C GLN A 101 -11.97 -6.26 -24.82
N PHE A 102 -12.18 -6.40 -23.51
CA PHE A 102 -11.23 -7.16 -22.69
C PHE A 102 -11.17 -8.62 -23.14
N ASP A 103 -9.97 -9.17 -23.28
CA ASP A 103 -9.73 -10.52 -23.79
C ASP A 103 -8.61 -11.17 -22.98
N TRP A 104 -8.91 -12.32 -22.39
CA TRP A 104 -7.98 -13.09 -21.56
C TRP A 104 -6.83 -13.72 -22.34
N ASN A 105 -6.95 -13.84 -23.66
CA ASN A 105 -5.91 -14.38 -24.54
C ASN A 105 -4.99 -13.28 -25.09
N ASN A 106 -5.38 -12.01 -24.95
CA ASN A 106 -4.55 -10.89 -25.36
C ASN A 106 -3.54 -10.55 -24.26
N LYS A 107 -2.26 -10.76 -24.58
CA LYS A 107 -1.16 -10.56 -23.61
C LYS A 107 -1.05 -9.13 -23.10
N ASP A 108 -1.37 -8.12 -23.90
CA ASP A 108 -1.30 -6.73 -23.48
C ASP A 108 -2.44 -6.41 -22.51
N HIS A 109 -3.64 -6.93 -22.76
CA HIS A 109 -4.79 -6.80 -21.85
C HIS A 109 -4.48 -7.42 -20.49
N ILE A 110 -3.92 -8.63 -20.49
CA ILE A 110 -3.46 -9.30 -19.27
C ILE A 110 -2.37 -8.49 -18.57
N ARG A 111 -1.39 -7.94 -19.30
CA ARG A 111 -0.32 -7.13 -18.69
C ARG A 111 -0.84 -5.87 -18.03
N TYR A 112 -1.78 -5.16 -18.64
CA TYR A 112 -2.39 -3.98 -18.02
C TYR A 112 -3.21 -4.35 -16.78
N LEU A 113 -3.97 -5.45 -16.83
CA LEU A 113 -4.68 -5.96 -15.65
C LEU A 113 -3.71 -6.35 -14.53
N GLN A 114 -2.62 -7.05 -14.85
CA GLN A 114 -1.57 -7.40 -13.88
C GLN A 114 -0.95 -6.16 -13.26
N SER A 115 -0.60 -5.15 -14.05
CA SER A 115 -0.02 -3.90 -13.53
C SER A 115 -0.96 -3.22 -12.54
N LEU A 116 -2.24 -3.09 -12.88
CA LEU A 116 -3.22 -2.50 -11.95
C LEU A 116 -3.48 -3.39 -10.74
N SER A 117 -3.46 -4.72 -10.91
CA SER A 117 -3.59 -5.65 -9.80
C SER A 117 -2.43 -5.50 -8.82
N MET A 118 -1.19 -5.31 -9.31
CA MET A 118 -0.02 -5.04 -8.47
C MET A 118 -0.19 -3.74 -7.68
N THR A 119 -0.66 -2.66 -8.32
CA THR A 119 -0.99 -1.41 -7.60
C THR A 119 -2.07 -1.65 -6.54
N ALA A 120 -3.10 -2.44 -6.84
CA ALA A 120 -4.20 -2.65 -5.90
C ALA A 120 -3.81 -3.48 -4.68
N VAL A 121 -2.91 -4.47 -4.84
CA VAL A 121 -2.41 -5.24 -3.70
C VAL A 121 -1.38 -4.47 -2.89
N ASP A 122 -0.59 -3.60 -3.52
CA ASP A 122 0.33 -2.69 -2.84
C ASP A 122 -0.45 -1.68 -1.97
N LEU A 123 -1.54 -1.12 -2.51
CA LEU A 123 -2.44 -0.22 -1.78
C LEU A 123 -3.44 -0.93 -0.84
N CYS A 124 -3.22 -2.21 -0.52
CA CYS A 124 -4.24 -3.02 0.15
C CYS A 124 -4.68 -2.53 1.53
N ALA A 125 -3.84 -1.72 2.19
CA ALA A 125 -4.17 -1.06 3.45
C ALA A 125 -5.44 -0.22 3.36
N MET A 126 -5.69 0.40 2.19
CA MET A 126 -6.76 1.39 1.99
C MET A 126 -8.17 0.81 2.03
N TYR A 127 -8.33 -0.52 1.96
CA TYR A 127 -9.62 -1.20 2.09
C TYR A 127 -9.70 -2.15 3.29
N LYS A 128 -8.71 -2.12 4.19
CA LYS A 128 -8.78 -2.86 5.46
C LYS A 128 -9.82 -2.23 6.39
N PRO A 129 -10.35 -2.98 7.38
CA PRO A 129 -11.18 -2.41 8.44
C PRO A 129 -10.54 -1.17 9.07
N TRP A 130 -11.37 -0.19 9.43
CA TRP A 130 -10.93 1.15 9.86
C TRP A 130 -9.78 1.15 10.88
N PRO A 131 -9.83 0.40 12.02
CA PRO A 131 -8.74 0.44 13.00
C PRO A 131 -7.40 -0.04 12.45
N ILE A 132 -7.44 -0.97 11.49
CA ILE A 132 -6.23 -1.50 10.84
C ILE A 132 -5.70 -0.46 9.84
N GLN A 133 -6.59 0.11 9.02
CA GLN A 133 -6.19 1.13 8.05
C GLN A 133 -5.62 2.36 8.73
N GLU A 134 -6.26 2.88 9.77
CA GLU A 134 -5.79 4.04 10.53
C GLU A 134 -4.38 3.81 11.09
N ASN A 135 -4.14 2.65 11.72
CA ASN A 135 -2.83 2.31 12.25
C ASN A 135 -1.74 2.21 11.17
N ILE A 136 -2.06 1.59 10.03
CA ILE A 136 -1.12 1.49 8.90
C ILE A 136 -0.83 2.87 8.31
N VAL A 137 -1.85 3.72 8.12
CA VAL A 137 -1.67 5.08 7.63
C VAL A 137 -0.73 5.86 8.55
N ASN A 138 -0.92 5.80 9.86
CA ASN A 138 -0.04 6.48 10.81
C ASN A 138 1.41 5.98 10.70
N THR A 139 1.62 4.67 10.53
CA THR A 139 2.96 4.10 10.31
C THR A 139 3.61 4.60 9.03
N ILE A 140 2.85 4.69 7.93
CA ILE A 140 3.34 5.26 6.66
C ILE A 140 3.70 6.75 6.83
N MET A 141 2.87 7.49 7.56
CA MET A 141 3.12 8.91 7.82
C MET A 141 4.37 9.14 8.66
N ASP A 142 4.66 8.28 9.63
CA ASP A 142 5.92 8.36 10.40
C ASP A 142 7.14 8.26 9.48
N GLU A 143 7.15 7.32 8.53
CA GLU A 143 8.23 7.19 7.53
C GLU A 143 8.35 8.43 6.62
N PHE A 144 7.22 8.94 6.15
CA PHE A 144 7.17 10.17 5.34
C PHE A 144 7.67 11.39 6.09
N TRP A 145 7.33 11.52 7.36
CA TRP A 145 7.80 12.60 8.21
C TRP A 145 9.28 12.48 8.55
N GLU A 146 9.79 11.28 8.75
CA GLU A 146 11.23 11.04 8.89
C GLU A 146 12.01 11.44 7.62
N GLN A 147 11.45 11.16 6.44
CA GLN A 147 12.01 11.67 5.18
C GLN A 147 12.00 13.20 5.15
N GLY A 148 10.86 13.83 5.43
CA GLY A 148 10.74 15.29 5.36
C GLY A 148 11.66 16.03 6.34
N ASP A 149 11.87 15.48 7.53
CA ASP A 149 12.85 16.02 8.49
C ASP A 149 14.29 15.92 7.95
N ASP A 150 14.62 14.82 7.27
CA ASP A 150 15.93 14.66 6.65
C ASP A 150 16.14 15.64 5.49
N GLU A 151 15.12 15.86 4.67
CA GLU A 151 15.13 16.88 3.61
C GLU A 151 15.38 18.28 4.21
N LYS A 152 14.66 18.65 5.28
CA LYS A 152 14.86 19.92 5.99
C LYS A 152 16.29 20.07 6.52
N ARG A 153 16.87 19.02 7.13
CA ARG A 153 18.27 19.03 7.62
C ARG A 153 19.29 19.28 6.50
N ARG A 154 18.95 18.88 5.27
CA ARG A 154 19.77 19.09 4.06
C ARG A 154 19.48 20.41 3.34
N GLY A 155 18.60 21.25 3.88
CA GLY A 155 18.20 22.52 3.25
C GLY A 155 17.24 22.35 2.06
N ILE A 156 16.58 21.20 1.95
CA ILE A 156 15.56 20.91 0.93
C ILE A 156 14.18 21.17 1.54
N HIS A 157 13.29 21.83 0.80
CA HIS A 157 11.90 21.97 1.21
C HIS A 157 11.13 20.68 0.90
N PRO A 158 10.60 19.96 1.91
CA PRO A 158 9.86 18.73 1.68
C PRO A 158 8.50 19.05 1.04
N GLN A 159 7.91 18.03 0.41
CA GLN A 159 6.50 18.10 -0.01
C GLN A 159 5.59 18.24 1.22
N SER A 160 4.43 18.89 1.08
CA SER A 160 3.50 19.13 2.20
C SER A 160 3.13 17.84 2.95
N LEU A 161 2.95 16.73 2.22
CA LEU A 161 2.65 15.41 2.80
C LEU A 161 3.76 14.90 3.72
N MET A 162 5.01 15.23 3.42
CA MET A 162 6.20 14.82 4.18
C MET A 162 6.50 15.78 5.35
N ASP A 163 5.80 16.92 5.46
CA ASP A 163 6.02 17.90 6.52
C ASP A 163 5.12 17.60 7.74
N ARG A 164 5.71 17.08 8.83
CA ARG A 164 4.97 16.79 10.06
C ARG A 164 4.31 18.01 10.72
N SER A 165 4.72 19.24 10.40
CA SER A 165 4.03 20.44 10.88
C SER A 165 2.64 20.62 10.24
N LEU A 166 2.40 19.97 9.09
CA LEU A 166 1.13 19.91 8.38
C LEU A 166 0.35 18.62 8.67
N ALA A 167 0.68 17.90 9.76
CA ALA A 167 0.00 16.65 10.13
C ALA A 167 -1.53 16.80 10.28
N HIS A 168 -2.02 18.00 10.60
CA HIS A 168 -3.44 18.31 10.66
C HIS A 168 -4.16 18.19 9.30
N GLU A 169 -3.43 18.21 8.18
CA GLU A 169 -3.99 18.01 6.84
C GLU A 169 -4.19 16.53 6.47
N LEU A 170 -3.69 15.60 7.30
CA LEU A 170 -3.73 14.16 7.03
C LEU A 170 -5.12 13.65 6.62
N PRO A 171 -6.22 13.99 7.30
CA PRO A 171 -7.55 13.53 6.88
C PRO A 171 -7.89 13.94 5.45
N LYS A 172 -7.67 15.21 5.09
CA LYS A 172 -7.92 15.71 3.73
C LYS A 172 -7.01 15.04 2.70
N ASN A 173 -5.75 14.79 3.05
CA ASN A 173 -4.80 14.10 2.19
C ASN A 173 -5.23 12.65 1.93
N GLN A 174 -5.74 11.94 2.95
CA GLN A 174 -6.28 10.58 2.79
C GLN A 174 -7.57 10.56 1.94
N VAL A 175 -8.47 11.53 2.13
CA VAL A 175 -9.65 11.69 1.25
C VAL A 175 -9.24 11.82 -0.20
N ASN A 176 -8.26 12.68 -0.50
CA ASN A 176 -7.75 12.88 -1.86
C ASN A 176 -7.10 11.60 -2.40
N PHE A 177 -6.20 10.99 -1.62
CA PHE A 177 -5.49 9.78 -2.03
C PHE A 177 -6.45 8.64 -2.37
N ILE A 178 -7.43 8.38 -1.51
CA ILE A 178 -8.42 7.33 -1.74
C ILE A 178 -9.30 7.68 -2.95
N SER A 179 -9.74 8.93 -3.07
CA SER A 179 -10.64 9.36 -4.16
C SER A 179 -9.99 9.34 -5.54
N PHE A 180 -8.72 9.76 -5.65
CA PHE A 180 -8.06 9.97 -6.93
C PHE A 180 -7.16 8.81 -7.38
N ILE A 181 -6.73 7.94 -6.46
CA ILE A 181 -5.83 6.82 -6.79
C ILE A 181 -6.53 5.50 -6.50
N CYS A 182 -6.97 5.29 -5.25
CA CYS A 182 -7.45 3.99 -4.80
C CYS A 182 -8.79 3.59 -5.43
N LEU A 183 -9.80 4.46 -5.37
CA LEU A 183 -11.12 4.16 -5.92
C LEU A 183 -11.10 3.95 -7.45
N PRO A 184 -10.40 4.76 -8.27
CA PRO A 184 -10.25 4.49 -9.69
C PRO A 184 -9.57 3.16 -9.98
N CYS A 185 -8.55 2.78 -9.20
CA CYS A 185 -7.88 1.49 -9.31
C CYS A 185 -8.85 0.33 -9.03
N TYR A 186 -9.47 0.31 -7.85
CA TYR A 186 -10.35 -0.78 -7.43
C TYR A 186 -11.61 -0.88 -8.29
N SER A 187 -12.22 0.24 -8.67
CA SER A 187 -13.39 0.26 -9.54
C SER A 187 -13.11 -0.38 -10.89
N LEU A 188 -11.94 -0.10 -11.48
CA LEU A 188 -11.57 -0.68 -12.77
C LEU A 188 -11.27 -2.18 -12.66
N ILE A 189 -10.63 -2.63 -11.57
CA ILE A 189 -10.39 -4.06 -11.33
C ILE A 189 -11.70 -4.81 -11.14
N VAL A 190 -12.65 -4.27 -10.37
CA VAL A 190 -13.98 -4.89 -10.16
C VAL A 190 -14.75 -5.10 -11.47
N ARG A 191 -14.59 -4.21 -12.45
CA ARG A 191 -15.22 -4.36 -13.76
C ARG A 191 -14.70 -5.57 -14.56
N VAL A 192 -13.48 -6.04 -14.26
CA VAL A 192 -12.86 -7.21 -14.92
C VAL A 192 -12.92 -8.47 -14.03
N LEU A 193 -12.78 -8.28 -12.71
CA LEU A 193 -12.76 -9.30 -11.67
C LEU A 193 -13.79 -8.94 -10.57
N PRO A 194 -15.09 -9.20 -10.79
CA PRO A 194 -16.17 -8.77 -9.88
C PRO A 194 -16.01 -9.26 -8.44
N GLU A 195 -15.35 -10.38 -8.23
CA GLU A 195 -15.06 -10.98 -6.92
C GLU A 195 -14.19 -10.08 -6.03
N THR A 196 -13.52 -9.08 -6.61
CA THR A 196 -12.73 -8.07 -5.88
C THR A 196 -13.57 -6.94 -5.29
N MET A 197 -14.90 -6.97 -5.45
CA MET A 197 -15.82 -5.96 -4.91
C MET A 197 -15.62 -5.62 -3.41
N PRO A 198 -15.25 -6.56 -2.51
CA PRO A 198 -14.95 -6.23 -1.13
C PRO A 198 -13.84 -5.17 -0.96
N MET A 199 -12.85 -5.13 -1.86
CA MET A 199 -11.80 -4.11 -1.84
C MET A 199 -12.37 -2.72 -2.10
N LEU A 200 -13.21 -2.59 -3.14
CA LEU A 200 -13.86 -1.32 -3.47
C LEU A 200 -14.82 -0.87 -2.35
N ALA A 201 -15.58 -1.80 -1.76
CA ALA A 201 -16.48 -1.51 -0.65
C ALA A 201 -15.73 -1.03 0.59
N GLY A 202 -14.64 -1.71 0.97
CA GLY A 202 -13.79 -1.31 2.09
C GLY A 202 -13.17 0.07 1.90
N ALA A 203 -12.65 0.36 0.70
CA ALA A 203 -12.08 1.66 0.38
C ALA A 203 -13.12 2.80 0.46
N ARG A 204 -14.38 2.55 0.02
CA ARG A 204 -15.47 3.52 0.18
C ARG A 204 -15.83 3.76 1.64
N SER A 205 -15.85 2.72 2.46
CA SER A 205 -16.08 2.84 3.90
C SER A 205 -15.00 3.69 4.57
N ASN A 206 -13.73 3.45 4.22
CA ASN A 206 -12.60 4.21 4.74
C ASN A 206 -12.59 5.66 4.25
N LEU A 207 -12.96 5.90 2.98
CA LEU A 207 -13.14 7.26 2.46
C LEU A 207 -14.15 8.06 3.30
N GLN A 208 -15.29 7.45 3.62
CA GLN A 208 -16.30 8.09 4.48
C GLN A 208 -15.73 8.45 5.85
N ARG A 209 -14.97 7.54 6.49
CA ARG A 209 -14.34 7.82 7.78
C ARG A 209 -13.35 8.98 7.71
N TRP A 210 -12.53 9.03 6.67
CA TRP A 210 -11.61 10.16 6.49
C TRP A 210 -12.33 11.47 6.18
N GLN A 211 -13.47 11.43 5.48
CA GLN A 211 -14.32 12.61 5.25
C GLN A 211 -14.92 13.13 6.57
N GLU A 212 -15.44 12.24 7.42
CA GLU A 212 -15.93 12.59 8.76
C GLU A 212 -14.84 13.33 9.58
N LEU A 213 -13.61 12.79 9.57
CA LEU A 213 -12.46 13.40 10.24
C LEU A 213 -12.04 14.74 9.61
N ALA A 214 -12.05 14.85 8.28
CA ALA A 214 -11.70 16.08 7.57
C ALA A 214 -12.71 17.22 7.82
N ASP A 215 -14.00 16.87 8.00
CA ASP A 215 -15.08 17.80 8.32
C ASP A 215 -15.12 18.17 9.82
N GLY A 216 -14.22 17.63 10.64
CA GLY A 216 -14.13 17.91 12.07
C GLY A 216 -15.13 17.14 12.94
N HIS A 217 -15.74 16.07 12.43
CA HIS A 217 -16.58 15.19 13.24
C HIS A 217 -15.66 14.22 14.02
N PRO A 218 -15.76 14.16 15.37
CA PRO A 218 -14.95 13.23 16.15
C PRO A 218 -15.32 11.78 15.81
N SER A 219 -14.31 10.92 15.68
CA SER A 219 -14.46 9.48 15.46
C SER A 219 -15.38 8.87 16.51
N SER A 220 -16.54 8.39 16.10
CA SER A 220 -17.64 7.95 16.97
C SER A 220 -17.39 6.65 17.75
N GLU A 221 -16.17 6.13 17.78
CA GLU A 221 -15.86 4.80 18.36
C GLU A 221 -15.36 4.81 19.81
N ASN A 222 -15.15 5.98 20.44
CA ASN A 222 -14.75 6.04 21.86
C ASN A 222 -15.91 6.05 22.87
N SER A 223 -17.16 5.94 22.43
CA SER A 223 -18.34 6.12 23.29
C SER A 223 -18.89 4.82 23.93
N THR A 224 -18.40 3.64 23.57
CA THR A 224 -19.03 2.37 23.96
C THR A 224 -18.30 1.57 25.05
N ASN A 225 -17.16 2.03 25.59
CA ASN A 225 -16.38 1.28 26.59
C ASN A 225 -16.34 1.91 28.01
N ILE A 226 -17.18 2.90 28.33
CA ILE A 226 -17.16 3.57 29.65
C ILE A 226 -18.44 3.30 30.50
N SER A 227 -19.43 2.57 30.01
CA SER A 227 -20.72 2.39 30.73
C SER A 227 -20.89 1.08 31.53
N THR A 228 -19.92 0.16 31.57
CA THR A 228 -20.08 -1.14 32.28
C THR A 228 -19.14 -1.35 33.48
N SER A 229 -18.50 -0.31 34.03
CA SER A 229 -17.62 -0.43 35.22
C SER A 229 -18.02 0.44 36.42
N LYS A 230 -19.32 0.69 36.62
CA LYS A 230 -19.84 1.30 37.85
C LYS A 230 -21.08 0.55 38.35
N GLU A 231 -20.85 -0.62 38.92
CA GLU A 231 -21.66 -1.15 40.03
C GLU A 231 -20.96 -2.42 40.51
N ILE A 232 -20.24 -2.32 41.63
CA ILE A 232 -20.05 -3.29 42.71
C ILE A 232 -18.95 -2.69 43.59
N THR A 233 -19.36 -1.87 44.57
CA THR A 233 -18.70 -1.73 45.87
C THR A 233 -19.54 -0.80 46.75
N THR A 234 -20.36 -1.37 47.66
CA THR A 234 -20.35 -1.04 49.11
C THR A 234 -21.42 -1.83 49.86
N SER A 235 -20.97 -2.68 50.79
CA SER A 235 -21.50 -2.85 52.16
C SER A 235 -20.76 -4.01 52.83
N THR A 236 -19.62 -3.74 53.46
CA THR A 236 -19.41 -3.49 54.91
C THR A 236 -19.06 -4.75 55.70
N ASN A 237 -17.77 -4.82 56.09
CA ASN A 237 -17.23 -5.63 57.16
C ASN A 237 -17.88 -5.28 58.50
N THR A 238 -18.08 -6.28 59.36
CA THR A 238 -17.76 -6.19 60.79
C THR A 238 -17.58 -7.61 61.37
N HIS A 239 -16.32 -7.96 61.62
CA HIS A 239 -15.93 -9.01 62.56
C HIS A 239 -15.93 -8.40 63.97
N GLN A 240 -16.46 -9.06 65.01
CA GLN A 240 -15.73 -9.82 66.05
C GLN A 240 -16.70 -10.06 67.26
N PRO A 241 -16.39 -10.87 68.31
CA PRO A 241 -15.97 -12.27 68.31
C PRO A 241 -16.62 -13.12 69.46
N ALA A 242 -16.35 -14.44 69.42
CA ALA A 242 -16.16 -15.39 70.54
C ALA A 242 -17.32 -15.97 71.40
N SER A 243 -17.15 -17.29 71.62
CA SER A 243 -17.57 -18.17 72.73
C SER A 243 -19.05 -18.50 72.95
N SER A 244 -19.47 -19.71 72.54
CA SER A 244 -19.58 -20.94 73.35
C SER A 244 -20.27 -22.03 72.53
#